data_AF-A0A5R9GCP7-F1
#
_entry.id   AF-A0A5R9GCP7-F1
#
_cell.length_a   1.000
_cell.length_b   1.000
_cell.length_c   1.000
_cell.angle_alpha   90.00
_cell.angle_beta   90.00
_cell.angle_gamma   90.00
#
_symmetry.space_group_name_H-M   'P 1'
#
loop_
_entity.id
_entity.type
_entity.pdbx_description
1 polymer ?
#
loop_
_entity_poly.entity_id
_entity_poly.type
_entity_poly.pdbx_seq_one_letter_code
_entity_poly.pdbx_strand_id
1 'polypeptide(L)'
;MTTRARTVRECLSIIGGAVLIAAGFNGFLIPHQLLSGGVSGISMLIGYVAHWNIGWLYLVLNLPLFIWGWVLIGKRFVVLSFLSVIATVVAMQLIPETRFNQDPTIASVFGGVLVGIGTGLSFRAGGSTGGFDIIGSIVLRKYDFPLGEFLFGLNGVVIVALGLMERNWDLALYSTVSIFVTGKVIDVVHTRHVKITAFIVSTKKDEMLAKLLAVPRGVTVIKTQGGYSQSDNHMLMTVTTRYELQGLLKTVRDIDPNAFVNMVETVGVMGLFRRE
;
A
#
# COMPACT_ATOMS: atom_id res chain seq x y z
N MET A 1 4.33 -21.01 11.37
CA MET A 1 5.38 -20.99 10.32
C MET A 1 6.70 -20.60 10.96
N THR A 2 7.77 -21.35 10.74
CA THR A 2 9.11 -21.08 11.31
C THR A 2 9.63 -19.71 10.86
N THR A 3 10.23 -18.95 11.80
CA THR A 3 10.67 -17.55 11.63
C THR A 3 11.55 -17.34 10.38
N ARG A 4 12.40 -18.32 10.04
CA ARG A 4 13.25 -18.29 8.82
C ARG A 4 12.47 -18.32 7.51
N ALA A 5 11.44 -19.16 7.39
CA ALA A 5 10.65 -19.28 6.16
C ALA A 5 9.88 -17.99 5.84
N ARG A 6 9.48 -17.26 6.89
CA ARG A 6 8.84 -15.95 6.77
C ARG A 6 9.81 -14.90 6.23
N THR A 7 11.03 -14.83 6.75
CA THR A 7 12.06 -13.87 6.28
C THR A 7 12.47 -14.11 4.84
N VAL A 8 12.61 -15.37 4.40
CA VAL A 8 12.93 -15.69 3.00
C VAL A 8 11.83 -15.20 2.06
N ARG A 9 10.55 -15.40 2.42
CA ARG A 9 9.42 -14.92 1.63
C ARG A 9 9.36 -13.39 1.56
N GLU A 10 9.68 -12.71 2.66
CA GLU A 10 9.76 -11.24 2.72
C GLU A 10 10.86 -10.72 1.77
N CYS A 11 12.06 -11.30 1.81
CA CYS A 11 13.16 -10.91 0.91
C CYS A 11 12.83 -11.19 -0.57
N LEU A 12 12.25 -12.35 -0.89
CA LEU A 12 11.84 -12.66 -2.27
C LEU A 12 10.78 -11.68 -2.79
N SER A 13 9.83 -11.30 -1.95
CA SER A 13 8.81 -10.30 -2.30
C SER A 13 9.42 -8.93 -2.57
N ILE A 14 10.45 -8.55 -1.80
CA ILE A 14 11.17 -7.28 -1.98
C ILE A 14 11.98 -7.29 -3.27
N ILE A 15 12.72 -8.37 -3.55
CA ILE A 15 13.53 -8.49 -4.77
C ILE A 15 12.63 -8.51 -6.00
N GLY A 16 11.52 -9.26 -5.98
CA GLY A 16 10.53 -9.25 -7.06
C GLY A 16 9.92 -7.86 -7.26
N GLY A 17 9.62 -7.14 -6.17
CA GLY A 17 9.15 -5.77 -6.25
C GLY A 17 10.19 -4.80 -6.84
N ALA A 18 11.45 -4.93 -6.46
CA ALA A 18 12.57 -4.13 -6.98
C ALA A 18 12.76 -4.29 -8.49
N VAL A 19 12.63 -5.52 -9.01
CA VAL A 19 12.69 -5.79 -10.46
C VAL A 19 11.52 -5.12 -11.20
N LEU A 20 10.31 -5.16 -10.62
CA LEU A 20 9.15 -4.48 -11.21
C LEU A 20 9.32 -2.96 -11.24
N ILE A 21 9.88 -2.37 -10.19
CA ILE A 21 10.17 -0.93 -10.14
C ILE A 21 11.19 -0.55 -11.20
N ALA A 22 12.30 -1.30 -11.29
CA ALA A 22 13.33 -1.07 -12.30
C ALA A 22 12.78 -1.20 -13.73
N ALA A 23 11.93 -2.21 -13.99
CA ALA A 23 11.25 -2.35 -15.27
C ALA A 23 10.30 -1.19 -15.56
N GLY A 24 9.56 -0.70 -14.56
CA GLY A 24 8.73 0.50 -14.68
C GLY A 24 9.56 1.75 -15.02
N PHE A 25 10.68 1.95 -14.33
CA PHE A 25 11.58 3.07 -14.54
C PHE A 25 12.24 3.04 -15.93
N ASN A 26 12.98 1.97 -16.25
CA ASN A 26 13.77 1.90 -17.47
C ASN A 26 12.92 1.61 -18.72
N GLY A 27 11.77 0.98 -18.55
CA GLY A 27 10.87 0.64 -19.66
C GLY A 27 9.89 1.74 -20.04
N PHE A 28 9.46 2.54 -19.06
CA PHE A 28 8.34 3.48 -19.25
C PHE A 28 8.65 4.92 -18.82
N LEU A 29 9.14 5.15 -17.59
CA LEU A 29 9.28 6.52 -17.08
C LEU A 29 10.50 7.24 -17.67
N ILE A 30 11.69 6.66 -17.50
CA ILE A 30 12.97 7.27 -17.89
C ILE A 30 13.04 7.58 -19.39
N PRO A 31 12.65 6.66 -20.30
CA PRO A 31 12.68 6.94 -21.75
C PRO A 31 11.75 8.08 -22.19
N HIS A 32 10.75 8.43 -21.39
CA HIS A 32 9.80 9.51 -21.65
C HIS A 32 10.06 10.75 -20.78
N GLN A 33 11.18 10.79 -20.04
CA GLN A 33 11.52 11.86 -19.10
C GLN A 33 10.42 12.14 -18.06
N LEU A 34 9.65 11.11 -17.73
CA LEU A 34 8.62 11.20 -16.69
C LEU A 34 9.27 11.06 -15.31
N LEU A 35 8.64 11.67 -14.31
CA LEU A 35 9.04 11.55 -12.92
C LEU A 35 8.21 10.50 -12.20
N SER A 36 8.90 9.75 -11.34
CA SER A 36 8.27 8.96 -10.28
C SER A 36 8.03 9.83 -9.04
N GLY A 37 7.29 9.31 -8.07
CA GLY A 37 7.01 10.02 -6.83
C GLY A 37 8.14 9.88 -5.80
N GLY A 38 8.43 10.94 -5.06
CA GLY A 38 9.37 10.91 -3.94
C GLY A 38 10.83 11.07 -4.32
N VAL A 39 11.71 10.36 -3.62
CA VAL A 39 13.15 10.47 -3.86
C VAL A 39 13.55 9.90 -5.22
N SER A 40 12.84 8.90 -5.75
CA SER A 40 13.03 8.46 -7.13
C SER A 40 12.75 9.60 -8.11
N GLY A 41 11.68 10.39 -7.91
CA GLY A 41 11.38 11.58 -8.70
C GLY A 41 12.49 12.63 -8.65
N ILE A 42 12.99 12.94 -7.45
CA ILE A 42 14.12 13.87 -7.28
C ILE A 42 15.38 13.33 -7.98
N SER A 43 15.63 12.02 -7.87
CA SER A 43 16.77 11.37 -8.53
C SER A 43 16.67 11.45 -10.05
N MET A 44 15.47 11.25 -10.60
CA MET A 44 15.20 11.40 -12.04
C MET A 44 15.39 12.84 -12.49
N LEU A 45 14.85 13.81 -11.76
CA LEU A 45 14.98 15.23 -12.08
C LEU A 45 16.45 15.67 -12.11
N ILE A 46 17.23 15.31 -11.08
CA ILE A 46 18.67 15.60 -11.06
C ILE A 46 19.38 14.84 -12.19
N GLY A 47 19.02 13.58 -12.43
CA GLY A 47 19.64 12.78 -13.49
C GLY A 47 19.40 13.33 -14.89
N TYR A 48 18.20 13.87 -15.18
CA TYR A 48 17.88 14.47 -16.47
C TYR A 48 18.66 15.77 -16.72
N VAL A 49 18.84 16.60 -15.68
CA VAL A 49 19.54 17.89 -15.78
C VAL A 49 21.06 17.73 -15.73
N ALA A 50 21.57 16.88 -14.83
CA ALA A 50 23.01 16.70 -14.60
C ALA A 50 23.63 15.58 -15.45
N HIS A 51 22.81 14.86 -16.23
CA HIS A 51 23.22 13.67 -17.02
C HIS A 51 23.95 12.61 -16.18
N TRP A 52 23.54 12.46 -14.93
CA TRP A 52 24.05 11.45 -14.01
C TRP A 52 23.17 10.21 -13.99
N ASN A 53 23.77 9.07 -13.64
CA ASN A 53 23.06 7.80 -13.54
C ASN A 53 22.02 7.87 -12.40
N ILE A 54 20.75 7.78 -12.79
CA ILE A 54 19.60 7.93 -11.90
C ILE A 54 19.61 6.87 -10.79
N GLY A 55 20.09 5.65 -11.07
CA GLY A 55 20.19 4.59 -10.08
C GLY A 55 21.16 4.94 -8.93
N TRP A 56 22.33 5.50 -9.24
CA TRP A 56 23.28 5.93 -8.22
C TRP A 56 22.77 7.10 -7.40
N LEU A 57 22.14 8.09 -8.07
CA LEU A 57 21.47 9.21 -7.38
C LEU A 57 20.41 8.73 -6.40
N TYR A 58 19.59 7.76 -6.83
CA TYR A 58 18.56 7.16 -6.00
C TYR A 58 19.12 6.45 -4.77
N LEU A 59 20.26 5.76 -4.89
CA LEU A 59 20.94 5.17 -3.73
C LEU A 59 21.45 6.22 -2.74
N VAL A 60 22.14 7.25 -3.26
CA VAL A 60 22.77 8.30 -2.44
C VAL A 60 21.72 9.13 -1.70
N LEU A 61 20.65 9.54 -2.38
CA LEU A 61 19.59 10.36 -1.78
C LEU A 61 18.77 9.59 -0.74
N ASN A 62 18.74 8.26 -0.81
CA ASN A 62 18.08 7.42 0.19
C ASN A 62 18.91 7.18 1.46
N LEU A 63 20.24 7.31 1.37
CA LEU A 63 21.14 7.09 2.50
C LEU A 63 20.80 7.93 3.75
N PRO A 64 20.57 9.27 3.66
CA PRO A 64 20.16 10.05 4.83
C PRO A 64 18.79 9.64 5.38
N LEU A 65 17.86 9.21 4.52
CA LEU A 65 16.54 8.76 4.95
C LEU A 65 16.59 7.43 5.69
N PHE A 66 17.54 6.54 5.36
CA PHE A 66 17.76 5.32 6.13
C PHE A 66 18.25 5.61 7.55
N ILE A 67 19.10 6.61 7.73
CA ILE A 67 19.55 7.05 9.05
C ILE A 67 18.36 7.55 9.87
N TRP A 68 17.50 8.40 9.30
CA TRP A 68 16.27 8.84 9.97
C TRP A 68 15.29 7.71 10.26
N GLY A 69 15.05 6.82 9.29
CA GLY A 69 14.17 5.67 9.45
C GLY A 69 14.63 4.70 10.54
N TRP A 70 15.95 4.60 10.76
CA TRP A 70 16.53 3.71 11.77
C TRP A 70 16.17 4.17 13.18
N VAL A 71 16.21 5.48 13.40
CA VAL A 71 15.88 6.10 14.70
C VAL A 71 14.37 6.07 14.96
N LEU A 72 13.54 6.35 13.95
CA LEU A 72 12.10 6.55 14.13
C LEU A 72 11.24 5.28 14.03
N ILE A 73 11.57 4.35 13.12
CA ILE A 73 10.75 3.16 12.84
C ILE A 73 11.36 1.89 13.43
N GLY A 74 12.68 1.73 13.23
CA GLY A 74 13.47 0.64 13.78
C GLY A 74 14.31 -0.12 12.75
N LYS A 75 15.28 -0.89 13.26
CA LYS A 75 16.34 -1.55 12.48
C LYS A 75 15.82 -2.47 11.38
N ARG A 76 14.80 -3.28 11.67
CA ARG A 76 14.27 -4.28 10.72
C ARG A 76 13.70 -3.62 9.47
N PHE A 77 12.95 -2.53 9.62
CA PHE A 77 12.38 -1.79 8.50
C PHE A 77 13.49 -1.25 7.59
N VAL A 78 14.49 -0.59 8.16
CA VAL A 78 15.59 0.00 7.39
C VAL A 78 16.40 -1.05 6.63
N VAL A 79 16.70 -2.21 7.23
CA VAL A 79 17.44 -3.27 6.54
C VAL A 79 16.66 -3.79 5.32
N LEU A 80 15.35 -4.00 5.46
CA LEU A 80 14.50 -4.43 4.35
C LEU A 80 14.36 -3.33 3.28
N SER A 81 14.27 -2.06 3.68
CA SER A 81 14.20 -0.93 2.75
C SER A 81 15.51 -0.71 1.99
N PHE A 82 16.65 -0.86 2.68
CA PHE A 82 17.97 -0.79 2.08
C PHE A 82 18.17 -1.91 1.05
N LEU A 83 17.73 -3.14 1.39
CA LEU A 83 17.71 -4.25 0.44
C LEU A 83 16.86 -3.93 -0.81
N SER A 84 15.68 -3.34 -0.62
CA SER A 84 14.80 -2.94 -1.73
C SER A 84 15.47 -1.92 -2.65
N VAL A 85 16.09 -0.88 -2.09
CA VAL A 85 16.78 0.16 -2.86
C VAL A 85 18.00 -0.40 -3.60
N ILE A 86 18.86 -1.18 -2.93
CA ILE A 86 20.00 -1.83 -3.61
C ILE A 86 19.52 -2.75 -4.74
N ALA A 87 18.54 -3.61 -4.47
CA ALA A 87 18.02 -4.52 -5.47
C ALA A 87 17.44 -3.76 -6.67
N THR A 88 16.78 -2.62 -6.43
CA THR A 88 16.21 -1.76 -7.48
C THR A 88 17.33 -1.15 -8.31
N VAL A 89 18.37 -0.59 -7.68
CA VAL A 89 19.52 0.01 -8.37
C VAL A 89 20.24 -1.03 -9.22
N VAL A 90 20.50 -2.22 -8.67
CA VAL A 90 21.12 -3.32 -9.42
C VAL A 90 20.24 -3.74 -10.60
N ALA A 91 18.94 -3.89 -10.38
CA ALA A 91 18.01 -4.23 -11.46
C ALA A 91 17.95 -3.15 -12.54
N MET A 92 18.05 -1.85 -12.18
CA MET A 92 18.14 -0.75 -13.15
C MET A 92 19.42 -0.78 -13.98
N GLN A 93 20.54 -1.31 -13.47
CA GLN A 93 21.75 -1.47 -14.28
C GLN A 93 21.69 -2.70 -15.20
N LEU A 94 20.93 -3.74 -14.80
CA LEU A 94 20.79 -4.99 -15.56
C LEU A 94 19.72 -4.89 -16.66
N ILE A 95 18.63 -4.17 -16.40
CA ILE A 95 17.53 -3.97 -17.35
C ILE A 95 17.91 -2.79 -18.25
N PRO A 96 18.05 -2.98 -19.57
CA PRO A 96 18.37 -1.87 -20.47
C PRO A 96 17.24 -0.86 -20.52
N GLU A 97 17.60 0.41 -20.73
CA GLU A 97 16.64 1.47 -21.01
C GLU A 97 16.05 1.25 -22.41
N THR A 98 14.80 0.79 -22.46
CA THR A 98 14.11 0.50 -23.73
C THR A 98 12.77 1.19 -23.76
N ARG A 99 12.55 2.00 -24.80
CA ARG A 99 11.28 2.68 -25.02
C ARG A 99 10.26 1.69 -25.60
N PHE A 100 9.49 1.03 -24.73
CA PHE A 100 8.50 0.00 -25.13
C PHE A 100 7.33 0.56 -25.95
N ASN A 101 7.01 1.84 -25.77
CA ASN A 101 5.90 2.52 -26.43
C ASN A 101 6.28 3.96 -26.76
N GLN A 102 5.59 4.57 -27.73
CA GLN A 102 5.83 5.97 -28.10
C GLN A 102 4.95 6.95 -27.32
N ASP A 103 3.78 6.51 -26.84
CA ASP A 103 2.78 7.34 -26.16
C ASP A 103 3.10 7.55 -24.67
N PRO A 104 3.44 8.79 -24.24
CA PRO A 104 3.74 9.10 -22.84
C PRO A 104 2.59 8.78 -21.88
N THR A 105 1.34 8.78 -22.34
CA THR A 105 0.15 8.45 -21.54
C THR A 105 0.20 7.00 -21.10
N ILE A 106 0.37 6.08 -22.06
CA ILE A 106 0.51 4.65 -21.78
C ILE A 106 1.73 4.41 -20.88
N ALA A 107 2.83 5.12 -21.15
CA ALA A 107 4.04 5.00 -20.34
C ALA A 107 3.80 5.42 -18.88
N SER A 108 3.08 6.52 -18.67
CA SER A 108 2.77 7.03 -17.34
C SER A 108 1.93 6.04 -16.53
N VAL A 109 0.93 5.42 -17.17
CA VAL A 109 0.01 4.47 -16.51
C VAL A 109 0.72 3.16 -16.22
N PHE A 110 1.32 2.49 -17.22
CA PHE A 110 1.98 1.20 -17.02
C PHE A 110 3.21 1.31 -16.12
N GLY A 111 3.99 2.38 -16.29
CA GLY A 111 5.09 2.70 -15.41
C GLY A 111 4.63 2.88 -13.96
N GLY A 112 3.53 3.63 -13.76
CA GLY A 112 2.95 3.82 -12.43
C GLY A 112 2.40 2.53 -11.82
N VAL A 113 1.78 1.65 -12.62
CA VAL A 113 1.30 0.34 -12.15
C VAL A 113 2.45 -0.55 -11.71
N LEU A 114 3.51 -0.70 -12.53
CA LEU A 114 4.64 -1.56 -12.20
C LEU A 114 5.38 -1.09 -10.95
N VAL A 115 5.65 0.21 -10.87
CA VAL A 115 6.27 0.83 -9.70
C VAL A 115 5.36 0.66 -8.49
N GLY A 116 4.05 0.92 -8.62
CA GLY A 116 3.09 0.78 -7.53
C GLY A 116 2.97 -0.64 -6.99
N ILE A 117 2.99 -1.66 -7.85
CA ILE A 117 3.01 -3.07 -7.43
C ILE A 117 4.30 -3.36 -6.68
N GLY A 118 5.45 -2.96 -7.21
CA GLY A 118 6.74 -3.24 -6.58
C GLY A 118 6.91 -2.56 -5.22
N THR A 119 6.48 -1.29 -5.11
CA THR A 119 6.45 -0.55 -3.85
C THR A 119 5.45 -1.18 -2.87
N GLY A 120 4.25 -1.54 -3.32
CA GLY A 120 3.26 -2.23 -2.50
C GLY A 120 3.76 -3.57 -1.94
N LEU A 121 4.48 -4.36 -2.74
CA LEU A 121 5.11 -5.63 -2.32
C LEU A 121 6.18 -5.40 -1.24
N SER A 122 7.04 -4.39 -1.44
CA SER A 122 8.06 -4.01 -0.44
C SER A 122 7.42 -3.61 0.89
N PHE A 123 6.35 -2.80 0.84
CA PHE A 123 5.61 -2.41 2.03
C PHE A 123 4.90 -3.58 2.73
N ARG A 124 4.30 -4.51 1.98
CA ARG A 124 3.69 -5.72 2.56
C ARG A 124 4.70 -6.58 3.33
N ALA A 125 5.94 -6.66 2.83
CA ALA A 125 7.05 -7.36 3.48
C ALA A 125 7.58 -6.62 4.73
N GLY A 126 7.16 -5.36 4.95
CA GLY A 126 7.59 -4.53 6.08
C GLY A 126 8.86 -3.73 5.83
N GLY A 127 9.25 -3.56 4.56
CA GLY A 127 10.24 -2.57 4.12
C GLY A 127 9.57 -1.42 3.37
N SER A 128 10.35 -0.65 2.64
CA SER A 128 9.92 0.47 1.80
C SER A 128 10.87 0.55 0.60
N THR A 129 10.41 1.15 -0.49
CA THR A 129 11.28 1.48 -1.63
C THR A 129 12.08 2.76 -1.40
N GLY A 130 12.23 3.21 -0.15
CA GLY A 130 12.93 4.45 0.16
C GLY A 130 12.14 5.71 -0.20
N GLY A 131 12.72 6.87 0.11
CA GLY A 131 12.16 8.16 -0.24
C GLY A 131 11.02 8.63 0.67
N PHE A 132 10.03 9.29 0.08
CA PHE A 132 8.85 9.77 0.81
C PHE A 132 8.00 8.63 1.40
N ASP A 133 8.22 7.39 0.99
CA ASP A 133 7.64 6.19 1.61
C ASP A 133 8.04 6.03 3.08
N ILE A 134 9.29 6.38 3.43
CA ILE A 134 9.80 6.34 4.81
C ILE A 134 9.10 7.42 5.63
N ILE A 135 8.94 8.60 5.05
CA ILE A 135 8.22 9.73 5.67
C ILE A 135 6.73 9.39 5.83
N GLY A 136 6.09 8.85 4.79
CA GLY A 136 4.71 8.39 4.82
C GLY A 136 4.50 7.30 5.87
N SER A 137 5.43 6.37 6.03
CA SER A 137 5.37 5.35 7.09
C SER A 137 5.47 5.93 8.51
N ILE A 138 6.23 7.01 8.69
CA ILE A 138 6.32 7.74 9.96
C ILE A 138 5.00 8.47 10.24
N VAL A 139 4.41 9.11 9.22
CA VAL A 139 3.14 9.84 9.33
C VAL A 139 1.96 8.89 9.56
N LEU A 140 1.89 7.75 8.85
CA LEU A 140 0.84 6.74 9.02
C LEU A 140 0.82 6.09 10.40
N ARG A 141 1.94 6.08 11.13
CA ARG A 141 1.93 5.65 12.54
C ARG A 141 1.14 6.59 13.44
N LYS A 142 0.97 7.85 13.04
CA LYS A 142 0.32 8.90 13.83
C LYS A 142 -1.05 9.31 13.28
N TYR A 143 -1.33 9.05 12.00
CA TYR A 143 -2.58 9.43 11.33
C TYR A 143 -3.07 8.35 10.36
N ASP A 144 -4.37 8.00 10.39
CA ASP A 144 -5.01 7.02 9.49
C ASP A 144 -5.36 7.68 8.12
N PHE A 145 -4.37 8.08 7.33
CA PHE A 145 -4.56 8.58 5.95
C PHE A 145 -4.08 7.57 4.89
N PRO A 146 -4.70 7.54 3.68
CA PRO A 146 -4.18 6.78 2.54
C PRO A 146 -2.77 7.24 2.17
N LEU A 147 -1.83 6.30 2.03
CA LEU A 147 -0.44 6.62 1.73
C LEU A 147 -0.30 7.26 0.34
N GLY A 148 -1.06 6.79 -0.64
CA GLY A 148 -1.05 7.32 -2.00
C GLY A 148 -1.40 8.81 -2.08
N GLU A 149 -2.38 9.27 -1.29
CA GLU A 149 -2.83 10.67 -1.28
C GLU A 149 -1.80 11.61 -0.64
N PHE A 150 -1.16 11.17 0.44
CA PHE A 150 -0.08 11.93 1.08
C PHE A 150 1.14 12.07 0.15
N LEU A 151 1.52 10.99 -0.51
CA LEU A 151 2.61 11.00 -1.50
C LEU A 151 2.27 11.91 -2.68
N PHE A 152 1.02 11.89 -3.16
CA PHE A 152 0.59 12.78 -4.24
C PHE A 152 0.76 14.27 -3.87
N GLY A 153 0.39 14.67 -2.66
CA GLY A 153 0.55 16.05 -2.18
C GLY A 153 2.01 16.50 -2.11
N LEU A 154 2.91 15.66 -1.57
CA LEU A 154 4.36 15.95 -1.54
C LEU A 154 4.97 16.08 -2.95
N ASN A 155 4.46 15.29 -3.89
CA ASN A 155 4.93 15.30 -5.27
C ASN A 155 4.45 16.50 -6.08
N GLY A 156 3.41 17.22 -5.64
CA GLY A 156 2.95 18.44 -6.30
C GLY A 156 4.06 19.49 -6.44
N VAL A 157 4.94 19.60 -5.44
CA VAL A 157 6.10 20.52 -5.48
C VAL A 157 7.12 20.08 -6.54
N VAL A 158 7.35 18.77 -6.67
CA VAL A 158 8.30 18.21 -7.65
C VAL A 158 7.75 18.38 -9.07
N ILE A 159 6.45 18.18 -9.27
CA ILE A 159 5.76 18.37 -10.55
C ILE A 159 5.81 19.83 -10.99
N VAL A 160 5.54 20.77 -10.08
CA VAL A 160 5.63 22.22 -10.36
C VAL A 160 7.07 22.61 -10.70
N ALA A 161 8.06 22.06 -9.99
CA ALA A 161 9.46 22.28 -10.31
C ALA A 161 9.82 21.79 -11.72
N LEU A 162 9.35 20.60 -12.13
CA LEU A 162 9.57 20.08 -13.49
C LEU A 162 8.91 20.97 -14.56
N GLY A 163 7.65 21.35 -14.36
CA GLY A 163 6.91 22.21 -15.30
C GLY A 163 7.56 23.58 -15.49
N LEU A 164 8.16 24.14 -14.43
CA LEU A 164 8.90 25.40 -14.50
C LEU A 164 10.29 25.26 -15.13
N MET A 165 11.00 24.14 -14.89
CA MET A 165 12.36 23.92 -15.39
C MET A 165 12.39 23.53 -16.88
N GLU A 166 11.59 22.55 -17.28
CA GLU A 166 11.56 22.04 -18.67
C GLU A 166 10.64 22.89 -19.57
N ARG A 167 9.85 23.79 -18.98
CA ARG A 167 8.85 24.62 -19.67
C ARG A 167 7.81 23.81 -20.46
N ASN A 168 7.73 22.50 -20.18
CA ASN A 168 6.86 21.53 -20.82
C ASN A 168 5.89 20.97 -19.78
N TRP A 169 4.68 21.52 -19.76
CA TRP A 169 3.63 21.13 -18.83
C TRP A 169 3.07 19.74 -19.12
N ASP A 170 3.19 19.23 -20.36
CA ASP A 170 2.68 17.90 -20.73
C ASP A 170 3.41 16.80 -19.96
N LEU A 171 4.75 16.87 -19.90
CA LEU A 171 5.56 15.93 -19.13
C LEU A 171 5.25 15.95 -17.62
N ALA A 172 4.97 17.14 -17.09
CA ALA A 172 4.57 17.33 -15.69
C ALA A 172 3.20 16.69 -15.41
N LEU A 173 2.23 16.87 -16.32
CA LEU A 173 0.91 16.25 -16.22
C LEU A 173 0.97 14.73 -16.34
N TYR A 174 1.74 14.20 -17.30
CA TYR A 174 1.95 12.75 -17.43
C TYR A 174 2.64 12.16 -16.19
N SER A 175 3.63 12.86 -15.63
CA SER A 175 4.26 12.44 -14.37
C SER A 175 3.26 12.42 -13.21
N THR A 176 2.36 13.41 -13.16
CA THR A 176 1.26 13.46 -12.17
C THR A 176 0.35 12.24 -12.29
N VAL A 177 -0.01 11.83 -13.51
CA VAL A 177 -0.79 10.62 -13.76
C VAL A 177 -0.04 9.38 -13.26
N SER A 178 1.26 9.25 -13.56
CA SER A 178 2.06 8.12 -13.10
C SER A 178 2.13 8.03 -11.58
N ILE A 179 2.32 9.16 -10.89
CA ILE A 179 2.38 9.23 -9.43
C ILE A 179 1.01 8.89 -8.81
N PHE A 180 -0.09 9.40 -9.38
CA PHE A 180 -1.44 9.07 -8.92
C PHE A 180 -1.76 7.58 -9.07
N VAL A 181 -1.46 7.00 -10.24
CA VAL A 181 -1.64 5.56 -10.50
C VAL A 181 -0.79 4.73 -9.55
N THR A 182 0.48 5.11 -9.36
CA THR A 182 1.39 4.46 -8.39
C THR A 182 0.77 4.45 -7.01
N GLY A 183 0.28 5.59 -6.51
CA GLY A 183 -0.37 5.70 -5.20
C GLY A 183 -1.59 4.79 -5.05
N LYS A 184 -2.50 4.80 -6.03
CA LYS A 184 -3.70 3.93 -6.01
C LYS A 184 -3.34 2.44 -6.03
N VAL A 185 -2.33 2.06 -6.81
CA VAL A 185 -1.88 0.67 -6.88
C VAL A 185 -1.18 0.27 -5.59
N ILE A 186 -0.37 1.15 -4.99
CA ILE A 186 0.21 0.91 -3.66
C ILE A 186 -0.91 0.68 -2.66
N ASP A 187 -1.94 1.52 -2.62
CA ASP A 187 -3.05 1.34 -1.68
C ASP A 187 -3.69 -0.04 -1.90
N VAL A 188 -4.05 -0.41 -3.13
CA VAL A 188 -4.66 -1.73 -3.44
C VAL A 188 -3.76 -2.91 -3.03
N VAL A 189 -2.45 -2.84 -3.30
CA VAL A 189 -1.52 -3.92 -3.01
C VAL A 189 -1.17 -3.95 -1.52
N HIS A 190 -0.91 -2.79 -0.92
CA HIS A 190 -0.45 -2.64 0.45
C HIS A 190 -1.55 -2.92 1.46
N THR A 191 -2.81 -2.48 1.21
CA THR A 191 -3.89 -2.37 2.21
C THR A 191 -3.88 -3.55 3.18
N ARG A 192 -3.20 -3.30 4.31
CA ARG A 192 -3.11 -4.20 5.44
C ARG A 192 -4.38 -4.01 6.23
N HIS A 193 -5.29 -4.97 6.06
CA HIS A 193 -6.46 -5.16 6.90
C HIS A 193 -7.50 -4.05 6.72
N VAL A 194 -8.24 -4.11 5.60
CA VAL A 194 -9.57 -3.50 5.55
C VAL A 194 -10.33 -4.05 6.75
N LYS A 195 -10.60 -3.18 7.73
CA LYS A 195 -11.50 -3.49 8.82
C LYS A 195 -12.89 -3.52 8.22
N ILE A 196 -13.63 -4.57 8.52
CA ILE A 196 -14.98 -4.78 8.02
C ILE A 196 -15.85 -4.86 9.26
N THR A 197 -16.85 -3.99 9.33
CA THR A 197 -17.94 -4.13 10.28
C THR A 197 -18.92 -5.13 9.69
N ALA A 198 -19.16 -6.22 10.40
CA ALA A 198 -20.18 -7.20 10.08
C ALA A 198 -21.40 -6.96 10.96
N PHE A 199 -22.55 -6.76 10.32
CA PHE A 199 -23.87 -6.74 10.94
C PHE A 199 -24.55 -8.07 10.65
N ILE A 200 -24.63 -8.94 11.65
CA ILE A 200 -25.16 -10.29 11.54
C ILE A 200 -26.56 -10.31 12.16
N VAL A 201 -27.60 -10.43 11.33
CA VAL A 201 -28.98 -10.59 11.79
C VAL A 201 -29.31 -12.08 11.85
N SER A 202 -29.68 -12.57 13.03
CA SER A 202 -30.01 -13.98 13.26
C SER A 202 -31.06 -14.14 14.37
N THR A 203 -31.84 -15.22 14.29
CA THR A 203 -32.76 -15.65 15.35
C THR A 203 -32.04 -16.45 16.44
N LYS A 204 -30.88 -17.03 16.14
CA LYS A 204 -30.07 -17.86 17.05
C LYS A 204 -29.03 -17.05 17.83
N LYS A 205 -29.49 -16.01 18.52
CA LYS A 205 -28.63 -15.03 19.22
C LYS A 205 -27.62 -15.70 20.16
N ASP A 206 -28.04 -16.58 21.06
CA ASP A 206 -27.18 -17.06 22.15
C ASP A 206 -26.08 -18.03 21.64
N GLU A 207 -26.40 -18.90 20.68
CA GLU A 207 -25.42 -19.76 20.00
C GLU A 207 -24.38 -18.92 19.22
N MET A 208 -24.86 -17.92 18.48
CA MET A 208 -24.01 -16.99 17.73
C MET A 208 -23.07 -16.23 18.66
N LEU A 209 -23.62 -15.67 19.74
CA LEU A 209 -22.87 -14.88 20.71
C LEU A 209 -21.79 -15.73 21.39
N ALA A 210 -22.09 -16.97 21.78
CA ALA A 210 -21.13 -17.87 22.40
C ALA A 210 -19.92 -18.14 21.48
N LYS A 211 -20.14 -18.32 20.17
CA LYS A 211 -19.08 -18.54 19.20
C LYS A 211 -18.29 -17.28 18.88
N LEU A 212 -18.94 -16.13 18.79
CA LEU A 212 -18.25 -14.86 18.50
C LEU A 212 -17.40 -14.40 19.69
N LEU A 213 -17.86 -14.61 20.93
CA LEU A 213 -17.11 -14.28 22.15
C LEU A 213 -15.90 -15.19 22.40
N ALA A 214 -15.85 -16.38 21.78
CA ALA A 214 -14.66 -17.23 21.82
C ALA A 214 -13.47 -16.61 21.05
N VAL A 215 -13.74 -15.63 20.19
CA VAL A 215 -12.72 -14.80 19.55
C VAL A 215 -12.58 -13.53 20.38
N PRO A 216 -11.36 -13.09 20.73
CA PRO A 216 -11.14 -11.92 21.60
C PRO A 216 -11.45 -10.59 20.88
N ARG A 217 -12.72 -10.38 20.51
CA ARG A 217 -13.24 -9.19 19.83
C ARG A 217 -14.50 -8.68 20.50
N GLY A 218 -14.73 -7.38 20.39
CA GLY A 218 -15.98 -6.76 20.81
C GLY A 218 -17.15 -7.23 19.93
N VAL A 219 -18.27 -7.53 20.57
CA VAL A 219 -19.55 -7.83 19.92
C VAL A 219 -20.62 -7.02 20.62
N THR A 220 -21.37 -6.23 19.85
CA THR A 220 -22.53 -5.47 20.34
C THR A 220 -23.80 -6.15 19.85
N VAL A 221 -24.76 -6.38 20.74
CA VAL A 221 -26.06 -6.97 20.39
C VAL A 221 -27.12 -5.89 20.38
N ILE A 222 -27.86 -5.81 19.28
CA ILE A 222 -28.95 -4.86 19.05
C ILE A 222 -30.23 -5.69 18.84
N LYS A 223 -31.30 -5.39 19.61
CA LYS A 223 -32.62 -5.98 19.34
C LYS A 223 -33.20 -5.37 18.07
N THR A 224 -33.68 -6.20 17.16
CA THR A 224 -34.24 -5.75 15.88
C THR A 224 -35.56 -6.47 15.61
N GLN A 225 -36.40 -5.88 14.77
CA GLN A 225 -37.64 -6.51 14.30
C GLN A 225 -37.62 -6.53 12.78
N GLY A 226 -38.03 -7.66 12.18
CA GLY A 226 -38.11 -7.77 10.73
C GLY A 226 -39.22 -6.89 10.17
N GLY A 227 -38.92 -5.98 9.24
CA GLY A 227 -39.95 -5.10 8.66
C GLY A 227 -41.02 -5.84 7.86
N TYR A 228 -40.66 -6.98 7.23
CA TYR A 228 -41.61 -7.84 6.52
C TYR A 228 -42.18 -8.94 7.41
N SER A 229 -41.31 -9.68 8.12
CA SER A 229 -41.71 -10.83 8.93
C SER A 229 -42.38 -10.45 10.23
N GLN A 230 -42.23 -9.20 10.69
CA GLN A 230 -42.62 -8.71 12.03
C GLN A 230 -42.03 -9.52 13.19
N SER A 231 -41.07 -10.41 12.90
CA SER A 231 -40.47 -11.31 13.87
C SER A 231 -39.37 -10.61 14.66
N ASP A 232 -39.31 -10.89 15.96
CA ASP A 232 -38.21 -10.47 16.81
C ASP A 232 -36.91 -11.15 16.39
N ASN A 233 -35.88 -10.34 16.18
CA ASN A 233 -34.56 -10.75 15.73
C ASN A 233 -33.47 -10.07 16.56
N HIS A 234 -32.24 -10.54 16.41
CA HIS A 234 -31.08 -9.88 17.00
C HIS A 234 -30.05 -9.59 15.91
N MET A 235 -29.51 -8.37 15.94
CA MET A 235 -28.36 -7.98 15.13
C MET A 235 -27.11 -7.96 16.01
N LEU A 236 -26.13 -8.77 15.66
CA LEU A 236 -24.80 -8.78 16.26
C LEU A 236 -23.87 -7.93 15.38
N MET A 237 -23.31 -6.88 15.95
CA MET A 237 -22.33 -6.02 15.31
C MET A 237 -20.94 -6.38 15.82
N THR A 238 -20.02 -6.71 14.92
CA THR A 238 -18.61 -6.92 15.26
C THR A 238 -17.70 -6.35 14.18
N VAL A 239 -16.51 -5.91 14.57
CA VAL A 239 -15.48 -5.49 13.61
C VAL A 239 -14.48 -6.64 13.46
N THR A 240 -14.20 -7.00 12.22
CA THR A 240 -13.24 -8.04 11.84
C THR A 240 -12.24 -7.49 10.83
N THR A 241 -11.13 -8.19 10.59
CA THR A 241 -10.32 -7.93 9.40
C THR A 241 -10.85 -8.71 8.20
N ARG A 242 -10.54 -8.25 6.98
CA ARG A 242 -10.84 -8.98 5.73
C ARG A 242 -10.26 -10.41 5.70
N TYR A 243 -9.15 -10.66 6.39
CA TYR A 243 -8.55 -11.99 6.48
C TYR A 243 -9.41 -12.95 7.28
N GLU A 244 -9.94 -12.47 8.40
CA GLU A 244 -10.73 -13.27 9.34
C GLU A 244 -12.20 -13.37 8.93
N LEU A 245 -12.64 -12.53 7.98
CA LEU A 245 -14.01 -12.47 7.50
C LEU A 245 -14.51 -13.82 6.98
N GLN A 246 -13.68 -14.59 6.26
CA GLN A 246 -14.11 -15.90 5.76
C GLN A 246 -14.40 -16.89 6.90
N GLY A 247 -13.60 -16.87 7.96
CA GLY A 247 -13.84 -17.70 9.16
C GLY A 247 -15.10 -17.28 9.90
N LEU A 248 -15.35 -15.96 9.99
CA LEU A 248 -16.58 -15.41 10.56
C LEU A 248 -17.81 -15.87 9.76
N LEU A 249 -17.82 -15.69 8.44
CA LEU A 249 -18.94 -16.08 7.58
C LEU A 249 -19.22 -17.58 7.62
N LYS A 250 -18.16 -18.41 7.69
CA LYS A 250 -18.32 -19.85 7.88
C LYS A 250 -19.01 -20.16 9.21
N THR A 251 -18.54 -19.55 10.30
CA THR A 251 -19.12 -19.73 11.64
C THR A 251 -20.60 -19.31 11.67
N VAL A 252 -20.93 -18.16 11.07
CA VAL A 252 -22.32 -17.70 10.98
C VAL A 252 -23.20 -18.71 10.24
N ARG A 253 -22.72 -19.20 9.08
CA ARG A 253 -23.47 -20.15 8.24
C ARG A 253 -23.64 -21.52 8.91
N ASP A 254 -22.64 -21.98 9.66
CA ASP A 254 -22.69 -23.24 10.39
C ASP A 254 -23.73 -23.20 11.53
N ILE A 255 -23.94 -22.04 12.16
CA ILE A 255 -24.91 -21.85 13.24
C ILE A 255 -26.31 -21.60 12.69
N ASP A 256 -26.42 -20.63 11.78
CA ASP A 256 -27.69 -20.19 11.21
C ASP A 256 -27.57 -19.99 9.69
N PRO A 257 -27.98 -20.99 8.89
CA PRO A 257 -27.99 -20.90 7.43
C PRO A 257 -28.88 -19.77 6.89
N ASN A 258 -29.86 -19.30 7.68
CA ASN A 258 -30.79 -18.24 7.30
C ASN A 258 -30.35 -16.85 7.79
N ALA A 259 -29.18 -16.75 8.43
CA ALA A 259 -28.67 -15.47 8.91
C ALA A 259 -28.34 -14.51 7.76
N PHE A 260 -28.70 -13.24 7.94
CA PHE A 260 -28.37 -12.17 7.02
C PHE A 260 -27.15 -11.41 7.52
N VAL A 261 -26.11 -11.28 6.69
CA VAL A 261 -24.87 -10.57 7.06
C VAL A 261 -24.65 -9.40 6.11
N ASN A 262 -24.69 -8.19 6.65
CA ASN A 262 -24.25 -6.98 5.95
C ASN A 262 -22.80 -6.65 6.35
N MET A 263 -21.98 -6.29 5.36
CA MET A 263 -20.56 -6.03 5.54
C MET A 263 -20.24 -4.62 5.04
N VAL A 264 -19.66 -3.79 5.92
CA VAL A 264 -19.32 -2.40 5.62
C VAL A 264 -17.84 -2.14 5.88
N GLU A 265 -17.15 -1.56 4.90
CA GLU A 265 -15.76 -1.14 5.09
C GLU A 265 -15.67 -0.06 6.17
N THR A 266 -14.76 -0.28 7.12
CA THR A 266 -14.63 0.55 8.31
C THR A 266 -13.31 1.31 8.25
N VAL A 267 -13.40 2.64 8.14
CA VAL A 267 -12.24 3.54 8.03
C VAL A 267 -11.36 3.46 9.29
N GLY A 268 -11.96 3.43 10.47
CA GLY A 268 -11.25 3.43 11.74
C GLY A 268 -12.09 2.90 12.89
N VAL A 269 -11.41 2.45 13.94
CA VAL A 269 -12.03 2.04 15.22
C VAL A 269 -11.13 2.58 16.32
N MET A 270 -11.74 3.27 17.30
CA MET A 270 -11.07 3.81 18.47
C MET A 270 -11.54 3.05 19.72
N GLY A 271 -10.63 2.78 20.67
CA GLY A 271 -10.94 2.02 21.89
C GLY A 271 -10.38 0.59 21.89
N LEU A 272 -11.04 -0.33 22.59
CA LEU A 272 -10.61 -1.73 22.83
C LEU A 272 -10.77 -2.63 21.59
N PHE A 273 -10.18 -2.24 20.46
CA PHE A 273 -10.04 -3.11 19.29
C PHE A 273 -8.65 -3.74 19.30
N ARG A 274 -8.59 -5.03 19.60
CA ARG A 274 -7.32 -5.77 19.63
C ARG A 274 -6.79 -5.90 18.20
N ARG A 275 -5.61 -5.31 17.94
CA ARG A 275 -4.95 -5.30 16.62
C ARG A 275 -4.12 -6.55 16.34
N GLU A 276 -4.05 -7.51 17.29
CA GLU A 276 -3.27 -8.75 17.22
C GLU A 276 -3.94 -9.93 17.94
#